data_AF-A0A2V4A0R6-F1
#
_entry.id   AF-A0A2V4A0R6-F1
#
_cell.length_a   1.000
_cell.length_b   1.000
_cell.length_c   1.000
_cell.angle_alpha   90.00
_cell.angle_beta   90.00
_cell.angle_gamma   90.00
#
_symmetry.space_group_name_H-M   'P 1'
#
loop_
_entity.id
_entity.type
_entity.pdbx_description
1 polymer ?
#
loop_
_entity_poly.entity_id
_entity_poly.type
_entity_poly.pdbx_seq_one_letter_code
_entity_poly.pdbx_strand_id
1 'polypeptide(L)'
;MTIDHSYNNKARNFDLITAEVHLKEVTKITCSAPANISSIDKLSGNHLDIIVYSESQLVETHLNLEYDSMKFHSFGSATGEFKFFGICPNTNYTLNGVINIKAGDLQSNNISLAQNGIGEAHVWAKDKLNVTIYSSGNIYYKGTPEISVKRIQVNNQNPTGEVLQEK
;
A
#
# COMPACT_ATOMS: atom_id res chain seq x y z
N MET A 1 -5.96 -1.76 19.20
CA MET A 1 -6.01 -3.21 19.46
C MET A 1 -4.72 -3.82 18.94
N THR A 2 -4.16 -4.81 19.63
CA THR A 2 -2.96 -5.53 19.19
C THR A 2 -3.30 -7.02 19.11
N ILE A 3 -3.01 -7.65 17.98
CA ILE A 3 -3.10 -9.10 17.80
C ILE A 3 -1.65 -9.61 17.71
N ASP A 4 -1.22 -10.40 18.69
CA ASP A 4 0.14 -10.96 18.76
C ASP A 4 0.08 -12.49 18.72
N HIS A 5 0.92 -13.10 17.89
CA HIS A 5 1.09 -14.55 17.76
C HIS A 5 2.55 -14.99 17.92
N SER A 6 3.37 -14.21 18.64
CA SER A 6 4.80 -14.45 18.90
C SER A 6 5.14 -15.80 19.56
N TYR A 7 4.15 -16.60 19.98
CA TYR A 7 4.35 -17.94 20.53
C TYR A 7 4.66 -18.97 19.45
N ASN A 8 5.94 -19.30 19.33
CA ASN A 8 6.44 -20.30 18.40
C ASN A 8 6.33 -21.71 19.00
N ASN A 9 5.35 -22.51 18.58
CA ASN A 9 5.18 -23.89 19.03
C ASN A 9 5.45 -24.84 17.87
N LYS A 10 6.63 -25.47 17.86
CA LYS A 10 7.22 -26.23 16.72
C LYS A 10 6.46 -27.52 16.31
N ALA A 11 5.28 -27.79 16.88
CA ALA A 11 4.65 -29.12 16.82
C ALA A 11 3.22 -29.14 16.25
N ARG A 12 2.66 -28.05 15.73
CA ARG A 12 1.30 -28.07 15.16
C ARG A 12 1.20 -27.30 13.85
N ASN A 13 0.64 -27.96 12.84
CA ASN A 13 0.02 -27.29 11.69
C ASN A 13 -1.12 -26.44 12.26
N PHE A 14 -0.97 -25.11 12.30
CA PHE A 14 -2.05 -24.23 12.69
C PHE A 14 -2.82 -23.81 11.44
N ASP A 15 -4.12 -24.01 11.47
CA ASP A 15 -5.04 -23.31 10.58
C ASP A 15 -4.87 -21.80 10.77
N LEU A 16 -5.10 -21.03 9.70
CA LEU A 16 -5.03 -19.56 9.77
C LEU A 16 -6.00 -19.03 10.82
N ILE A 17 -5.48 -18.27 11.79
CA ILE A 17 -6.31 -17.60 12.79
C ILE A 17 -7.10 -16.50 12.07
N THR A 18 -8.42 -16.59 12.14
CA THR A 18 -9.32 -15.54 11.66
C THR A 18 -9.79 -14.71 12.85
N ALA A 19 -9.62 -13.39 12.78
CA ALA A 19 -10.11 -12.44 13.77
C ALA A 19 -11.00 -11.41 13.08
N GLU A 20 -12.21 -11.21 13.60
CA GLU A 20 -13.12 -10.15 13.19
C GLU A 20 -13.10 -9.04 14.24
N VAL A 21 -12.91 -7.79 13.81
CA VAL A 21 -12.73 -6.65 14.72
C VAL A 21 -13.64 -5.51 14.28
N HIS A 22 -14.52 -5.08 15.19
CA HIS A 22 -15.42 -3.93 14.95
C HIS A 22 -14.89 -2.69 15.67
N LEU A 23 -14.68 -1.62 14.92
CA LEU A 23 -14.18 -0.33 15.41
C LEU A 23 -15.05 0.78 14.83
N LYS A 24 -15.23 1.87 15.58
CA LYS A 24 -15.94 3.06 15.07
C LYS A 24 -15.18 3.73 13.93
N GLU A 25 -13.86 3.76 14.03
CA GLU A 25 -12.94 4.32 13.04
C GLU A 25 -11.62 3.53 13.11
N VAL A 26 -11.00 3.31 11.96
CA VAL A 26 -9.68 2.68 11.85
C VAL A 26 -8.69 3.72 11.40
N THR A 27 -7.87 4.22 12.32
CA THR A 27 -6.89 5.27 11.99
C THR A 27 -5.53 4.71 11.60
N LYS A 28 -5.25 3.45 11.98
CA LYS A 28 -3.95 2.82 11.75
C LYS A 28 -4.03 1.31 11.68
N ILE A 29 -3.32 0.73 10.71
CA ILE A 29 -3.05 -0.69 10.58
C ILE A 29 -1.53 -0.87 10.58
N THR A 30 -1.02 -1.75 11.44
CA THR A 30 0.41 -2.08 11.46
C THR A 30 0.57 -3.59 11.36
N CYS A 31 1.38 -4.02 10.42
CA CYS A 31 1.62 -5.42 10.11
C CYS A 31 3.12 -5.71 10.20
N SER A 32 3.48 -6.71 11.00
CA SER A 32 4.86 -7.19 11.19
C SER A 32 4.96 -8.72 11.08
N ALA A 33 3.92 -9.37 10.55
CA ALA A 33 3.82 -10.81 10.39
C ALA A 33 2.90 -11.15 9.21
N PRO A 34 2.95 -12.37 8.65
CA PRO A 34 2.09 -12.74 7.53
C PRO A 34 0.61 -12.51 7.84
N ALA A 35 -0.10 -11.82 6.93
CA ALA A 35 -1.49 -11.45 7.16
C ALA A 35 -2.27 -11.28 5.86
N ASN A 36 -3.54 -11.66 5.89
CA ASN A 36 -4.55 -11.22 4.93
C ASN A 36 -5.53 -10.30 5.66
N ILE A 37 -5.63 -9.05 5.22
CA ILE A 37 -6.45 -8.03 5.87
C ILE A 37 -7.51 -7.56 4.90
N SER A 38 -8.77 -7.85 5.21
CA SER A 38 -9.91 -7.42 4.42
C SER A 38 -10.89 -6.60 5.24
N SER A 39 -11.63 -5.74 4.56
CA SER A 39 -12.78 -5.05 5.13
C SER A 39 -14.07 -5.74 4.67
N ILE A 40 -14.98 -6.06 5.59
CA ILE A 40 -16.31 -6.58 5.25
C ILE A 40 -17.14 -5.45 4.61
N ASP A 41 -17.19 -4.31 5.30
CA ASP A 41 -17.86 -3.09 4.85
C ASP A 41 -16.85 -1.99 4.52
N LYS A 42 -17.37 -0.88 3.99
CA LYS A 42 -16.59 0.33 3.77
C LYS A 42 -16.04 0.88 5.08
N LEU A 43 -14.73 1.06 5.15
CA LEU A 43 -14.07 1.77 6.24
C LEU A 43 -14.10 3.26 5.96
N SER A 44 -14.44 4.07 6.96
CA SER A 44 -14.51 5.53 6.80
C SER A 44 -13.88 6.28 7.96
N GLY A 45 -13.30 7.44 7.68
CA GLY A 45 -12.62 8.26 8.68
C GLY A 45 -11.83 9.41 8.05
N ASN A 46 -11.08 10.13 8.88
CA ASN A 46 -10.32 11.30 8.38
C ASN A 46 -8.94 10.89 7.85
N HIS A 47 -8.28 9.96 8.53
CA HIS A 47 -6.92 9.54 8.19
C HIS A 47 -6.69 8.07 8.47
N LEU A 48 -6.06 7.35 7.52
CA LEU A 48 -5.62 5.97 7.67
C LEU A 48 -4.12 5.83 7.40
N ASP A 49 -3.38 5.30 8.36
CA ASP A 49 -1.95 4.96 8.24
C ASP A 49 -1.76 3.44 8.17
N ILE A 50 -1.22 2.92 7.07
CA ILE A 50 -0.95 1.49 6.87
C ILE A 50 0.56 1.30 6.84
N ILE A 51 1.10 0.60 7.83
CA ILE A 51 2.52 0.31 7.96
C ILE A 51 2.77 -1.18 7.84
N VAL A 52 3.69 -1.57 6.96
CA VAL A 52 4.10 -2.96 6.77
C VAL A 52 5.60 -3.10 7.01
N TYR A 53 5.98 -3.91 7.98
CA TYR A 53 7.39 -4.20 8.26
C TYR A 53 7.86 -5.45 7.53
N SER A 54 9.17 -5.54 7.24
CA SER A 54 9.78 -6.66 6.52
C SER A 54 9.66 -8.01 7.21
N GLU A 55 9.40 -8.02 8.52
CA GLU A 55 9.13 -9.22 9.30
C GLU A 55 7.83 -9.94 8.85
N SER A 56 6.99 -9.24 8.07
CA SER A 56 5.69 -9.74 7.64
C SER A 56 5.70 -10.82 6.58
N GLN A 57 6.86 -11.16 6.00
CA GLN A 57 6.99 -12.01 4.81
C GLN A 57 6.01 -11.59 3.69
N LEU A 58 4.81 -12.19 3.62
CA LEU A 58 3.75 -11.89 2.67
C LEU A 58 2.54 -11.25 3.36
N VAL A 59 2.16 -10.06 2.91
CA VAL A 59 0.93 -9.37 3.33
C VAL A 59 0.03 -9.12 2.15
N GLU A 60 -1.25 -9.42 2.31
CA GLU A 60 -2.28 -9.09 1.35
C GLU A 60 -3.35 -8.20 1.99
N THR A 61 -3.82 -7.20 1.24
CA THR A 61 -4.94 -6.38 1.70
C THR A 61 -6.02 -6.25 0.64
N HIS A 62 -7.27 -6.15 1.09
CA HIS A 62 -8.45 -5.89 0.27
C HIS A 62 -9.40 -4.96 1.03
N LEU A 63 -9.21 -3.64 0.88
CA LEU A 63 -9.93 -2.65 1.69
C LEU A 63 -10.78 -1.70 0.85
N ASN A 64 -12.05 -1.56 1.25
CA ASN A 64 -12.99 -0.54 0.77
C ASN A 64 -12.86 0.72 1.64
N LEU A 65 -12.46 1.84 1.05
CA LEU A 65 -12.06 3.03 1.78
C LEU A 65 -12.89 4.26 1.38
N GLU A 66 -13.33 5.01 2.40
CA GLU A 66 -13.82 6.39 2.27
C GLU A 66 -13.13 7.27 3.33
N TYR A 67 -11.95 7.78 2.98
CA TYR A 67 -11.12 8.57 3.88
C TYR A 67 -10.73 9.90 3.26
N ASP A 68 -10.47 10.95 4.05
CA ASP A 68 -9.92 12.19 3.50
C ASP A 68 -8.45 12.02 3.07
N SER A 69 -7.72 11.14 3.78
CA SER A 69 -6.32 10.85 3.49
C SER A 69 -5.88 9.46 3.90
N MET A 70 -4.94 8.89 3.15
CA MET A 70 -4.32 7.60 3.46
C MET A 70 -2.81 7.63 3.21
N LYS A 71 -2.06 7.01 4.10
CA LYS A 71 -0.63 6.76 3.98
C LYS A 71 -0.39 5.26 3.98
N PHE A 72 0.38 4.79 3.01
CA PHE A 72 0.91 3.45 2.97
C PHE A 72 2.43 3.50 3.00
N HIS A 73 3.05 2.78 3.92
CA HIS A 73 4.50 2.70 4.04
C HIS A 73 4.93 1.27 4.34
N SER A 74 5.64 0.65 3.40
CA SER A 74 6.34 -0.61 3.65
C SER A 74 7.80 -0.35 4.03
N PHE A 75 8.38 -1.16 4.91
CA PHE A 75 9.78 -1.04 5.35
C PHE A 75 10.60 -2.27 5.01
N GLY A 76 11.90 -2.07 4.77
CA GLY A 76 12.86 -3.14 4.50
C GLY A 76 12.50 -3.94 3.25
N SER A 77 12.59 -5.26 3.34
CA SER A 77 12.28 -6.19 2.25
C SER A 77 10.85 -6.77 2.33
N ALA A 78 9.89 -5.98 2.83
CA ALA A 78 8.48 -6.40 2.88
C ALA A 78 7.99 -6.85 1.50
N THR A 79 7.15 -7.89 1.46
CA THR A 79 6.55 -8.40 0.22
C THR A 79 5.04 -8.45 0.35
N GLY A 80 4.31 -8.06 -0.70
CA GLY A 80 2.85 -8.09 -0.63
C GLY A 80 2.10 -7.48 -1.81
N GLU A 81 0.80 -7.75 -1.81
CA GLU A 81 -0.16 -7.17 -2.74
C GLU A 81 -1.24 -6.40 -1.97
N PHE A 82 -1.43 -5.13 -2.31
CA PHE A 82 -2.31 -4.25 -1.56
C PHE A 82 -3.41 -3.69 -2.46
N LYS A 83 -4.64 -4.18 -2.27
CA LYS A 83 -5.82 -3.74 -3.01
C LYS A 83 -6.60 -2.72 -2.20
N PHE A 84 -6.76 -1.54 -2.77
CA PHE A 84 -7.56 -0.46 -2.20
C PHE A 84 -8.56 0.02 -3.25
N PHE A 85 -9.80 0.25 -2.84
CA PHE A 85 -10.86 0.77 -3.70
C PHE A 85 -11.78 1.70 -2.91
N GLY A 86 -12.51 2.57 -3.61
CA GLY A 86 -13.38 3.59 -3.01
C GLY A 86 -12.91 5.02 -3.30
N ILE A 87 -13.01 5.91 -2.32
CA ILE A 87 -12.67 7.34 -2.46
C ILE A 87 -11.69 7.76 -1.38
N CYS A 88 -10.54 8.29 -1.78
CA CYS A 88 -9.56 8.85 -0.85
C CYS A 88 -8.83 10.04 -1.51
N PRO A 89 -9.26 11.29 -1.29
CA PRO A 89 -8.75 12.44 -2.04
C PRO A 89 -7.23 12.61 -1.98
N ASN A 90 -6.57 12.21 -0.88
CA ASN A 90 -5.14 12.38 -0.72
C ASN A 90 -4.47 11.06 -0.34
N THR A 91 -3.66 10.50 -1.23
CA THR A 91 -2.94 9.25 -0.97
C THR A 91 -1.43 9.42 -1.06
N ASN A 92 -0.72 8.81 -0.12
CA ASN A 92 0.73 8.80 -0.10
C ASN A 92 1.23 7.35 0.02
N TYR A 93 2.13 6.96 -0.87
CA TYR A 93 2.69 5.62 -0.93
C TYR A 93 4.21 5.69 -0.85
N THR A 94 4.80 4.96 0.08
CA THR A 94 6.24 4.69 0.09
C THR A 94 6.45 3.19 0.00
N LEU A 95 6.99 2.76 -1.14
CA LEU A 95 7.06 1.36 -1.54
C LEU A 95 8.50 0.87 -1.46
N ASN A 96 8.84 0.22 -0.35
CA ASN A 96 10.09 -0.50 -0.14
C ASN A 96 9.85 -2.02 -0.22
N GLY A 97 10.82 -2.77 -0.74
CA GLY A 97 10.74 -4.23 -0.87
C GLY A 97 10.13 -4.69 -2.19
N VAL A 98 9.28 -5.71 -2.15
CA VAL A 98 8.58 -6.28 -3.32
C VAL A 98 7.08 -6.03 -3.18
N ILE A 99 6.60 -4.88 -3.64
CA ILE A 99 5.25 -4.38 -3.31
C ILE A 99 4.46 -4.11 -4.58
N ASN A 100 3.29 -4.73 -4.67
CA ASN A 100 2.31 -4.46 -5.71
C ASN A 100 1.13 -3.67 -5.14
N ILE A 101 0.91 -2.44 -5.61
CA ILE A 101 -0.27 -1.64 -5.26
C ILE A 101 -1.33 -1.80 -6.36
N LYS A 102 -2.54 -2.18 -5.96
CA LYS A 102 -3.73 -2.26 -6.80
C LYS A 102 -4.77 -1.26 -6.28
N ALA A 103 -4.55 0.01 -6.57
CA ALA A 103 -5.39 1.14 -6.18
C ALA A 103 -5.98 1.86 -7.41
N GLY A 104 -6.05 1.18 -8.55
CA GLY A 104 -6.66 1.69 -9.79
C GLY A 104 -8.16 1.93 -9.68
N ASP A 105 -8.80 1.49 -8.59
CA ASP A 105 -10.22 1.73 -8.29
C ASP A 105 -10.40 2.54 -6.99
N LEU A 106 -9.32 3.14 -6.46
CA LEU A 106 -9.35 4.09 -5.37
C LEU A 106 -9.21 5.52 -5.92
N GLN A 107 -10.33 6.21 -6.07
CA GLN A 107 -10.36 7.56 -6.63
C GLN A 107 -9.66 8.54 -5.70
N SER A 108 -8.50 9.03 -6.13
CA SER A 108 -7.72 10.06 -5.42
C SER A 108 -7.65 11.34 -6.25
N ASN A 109 -7.58 12.49 -5.59
CA ASN A 109 -7.31 13.77 -6.25
C ASN A 109 -5.80 13.97 -6.38
N ASN A 110 -5.08 13.84 -5.27
CA ASN A 110 -3.66 14.07 -5.18
C ASN A 110 -2.94 12.81 -4.71
N ILE A 111 -1.96 12.37 -5.49
CA ILE A 111 -1.11 11.23 -5.16
C ILE A 111 0.35 11.67 -5.03
N SER A 112 1.00 11.19 -3.98
CA SER A 112 2.45 11.22 -3.83
C SER A 112 2.98 9.80 -3.68
N LEU A 113 3.83 9.35 -4.60
CA LEU A 113 4.34 7.98 -4.63
C LEU A 113 5.87 7.97 -4.70
N ALA A 114 6.51 7.31 -3.73
CA ALA A 114 7.93 7.00 -3.74
C ALA A 114 8.13 5.51 -4.01
N GLN A 115 8.72 5.19 -5.17
CA GLN A 115 8.99 3.83 -5.61
C GLN A 115 10.47 3.48 -5.36
N ASN A 116 10.72 2.79 -4.25
CA ASN A 116 12.06 2.42 -3.78
C ASN A 116 12.35 0.91 -3.95
N GLY A 117 11.37 0.14 -4.43
CA GLY A 117 11.43 -1.31 -4.49
C GLY A 117 11.23 -1.87 -5.89
N ILE A 118 10.90 -3.16 -5.89
CA ILE A 118 10.50 -3.93 -7.06
C ILE A 118 8.99 -4.15 -6.95
N GLY A 119 8.27 -4.14 -8.07
CA GLY A 119 6.82 -4.27 -8.08
C GLY A 119 6.13 -3.03 -8.67
N GLU A 120 4.85 -3.19 -8.97
CA GLU A 120 4.09 -2.22 -9.75
C GLU A 120 3.04 -1.51 -8.90
N ALA A 121 2.72 -0.28 -9.27
CA ALA A 121 1.66 0.47 -8.60
C ALA A 121 0.62 0.95 -9.61
N HIS A 122 -0.60 0.46 -9.48
CA HIS A 122 -1.78 0.92 -10.21
C HIS A 122 -2.55 1.90 -9.35
N VAL A 123 -2.77 3.13 -9.82
CA VAL A 123 -3.40 4.21 -9.05
C VAL A 123 -4.40 5.02 -9.87
N TRP A 124 -5.41 5.64 -9.24
CA TRP A 124 -6.29 6.61 -9.90
C TRP A 124 -6.06 8.02 -9.34
N ALA A 125 -5.57 8.93 -10.17
CA ALA A 125 -5.36 10.34 -9.80
C ALA A 125 -6.20 11.28 -10.67
N LYS A 126 -6.89 12.24 -10.06
CA LYS A 126 -7.68 13.25 -10.76
C LYS A 126 -6.89 14.53 -11.06
N ASP A 127 -6.20 15.07 -10.06
CA ASP A 127 -5.61 16.40 -10.14
C ASP A 127 -4.09 16.33 -10.24
N LYS A 128 -3.42 15.57 -9.35
CA LYS A 128 -1.95 15.50 -9.30
C LYS A 128 -1.43 14.09 -9.05
N LEU A 129 -0.38 13.73 -9.78
CA LEU A 129 0.40 12.52 -9.57
C LEU A 129 1.88 12.89 -9.47
N ASN A 130 2.40 12.95 -8.24
CA ASN A 130 3.81 13.19 -7.96
C ASN A 130 4.50 11.87 -7.69
N VAL A 131 5.46 11.50 -8.53
CA VAL A 131 6.18 10.23 -8.44
C VAL A 131 7.67 10.50 -8.26
N THR A 132 8.29 9.85 -7.27
CA THR A 132 9.75 9.77 -7.16
C THR A 132 10.15 8.31 -7.30
N ILE A 133 11.00 8.03 -8.29
CA ILE A 133 11.44 6.69 -8.66
C ILE A 133 12.92 6.56 -8.29
N TYR A 134 13.22 5.53 -7.52
CA TYR A 134 14.57 5.18 -7.10
C TYR A 134 15.02 3.82 -7.68
N SER A 135 14.06 2.97 -8.08
CA SER A 135 14.32 1.63 -8.60
C SER A 135 13.46 1.29 -9.84
N SER A 136 13.18 0.01 -10.09
CA SER A 136 12.67 -0.49 -11.37
C SER A 136 11.15 -0.68 -11.44
N GLY A 137 10.42 -0.45 -10.37
CA GLY A 137 8.96 -0.65 -10.36
C GLY A 137 8.21 0.36 -11.22
N ASN A 138 7.29 -0.11 -12.08
CA ASN A 138 6.45 0.74 -12.92
C ASN A 138 5.24 1.27 -12.14
N ILE A 139 4.80 2.47 -12.52
CA ILE A 139 3.59 3.10 -12.00
C ILE A 139 2.61 3.24 -13.16
N TYR A 140 1.46 2.60 -13.02
CA TYR A 140 0.34 2.70 -13.92
C TYR A 140 -0.71 3.63 -13.31
N TYR A 141 -1.27 4.53 -14.11
CA TYR A 141 -2.28 5.46 -13.61
C TYR A 141 -3.51 5.58 -14.50
N LYS A 142 -4.67 5.76 -13.86
CA LYS A 142 -5.92 6.22 -14.46
C LYS A 142 -6.16 7.70 -14.15
N GLY A 143 -7.06 8.32 -14.92
CA GLY A 143 -7.47 9.72 -14.76
C GLY A 143 -6.66 10.69 -15.64
N THR A 144 -6.76 11.98 -15.36
CA THR A 144 -6.12 13.07 -16.12
C THR A 144 -5.33 14.02 -15.21
N PRO A 145 -4.40 13.53 -14.37
CA PRO A 145 -3.66 14.37 -13.44
C PRO A 145 -2.58 15.19 -14.15
N GLU A 146 -2.14 16.28 -13.52
CA GLU A 146 -0.82 16.86 -13.75
C GLU A 146 0.24 15.90 -13.17
N ILE A 147 1.18 15.47 -14.01
CA ILE A 147 2.18 14.45 -13.65
C ILE A 147 3.54 15.11 -13.43
N SER A 148 4.14 14.84 -12.27
CA SER A 148 5.52 15.20 -11.95
C SER A 148 6.31 13.95 -11.63
N VAL A 149 7.40 13.69 -12.37
CA VAL A 149 8.26 12.50 -12.16
C VAL A 149 9.68 12.95 -11.85
N LYS A 150 10.22 12.45 -10.73
CA LYS A 150 11.63 12.58 -10.37
C LYS A 150 12.27 11.21 -10.35
N ARG A 151 13.45 11.10 -10.96
CA ARG A 151 14.28 9.88 -10.92
C ARG A 151 15.54 10.19 -10.15
N ILE A 152 15.79 9.45 -9.09
CA ILE A 152 16.91 9.68 -8.18
C ILE A 152 17.69 8.38 -8.04
N GLN A 153 18.94 8.40 -8.50
CA GLN A 153 19.86 7.31 -8.24
C GLN A 153 20.42 7.44 -6.83
N VAL A 154 20.32 6.36 -6.05
CA VAL A 154 20.86 6.26 -4.70
C VAL A 154 21.62 4.95 -4.57
N ASN A 155 22.84 4.99 -4.03
CA ASN A 155 23.74 3.84 -3.93
C ASN A 155 23.89 3.13 -5.30
N ASN A 156 23.61 1.83 -5.35
CA ASN A 156 23.68 1.00 -6.55
C ASN A 156 22.31 0.74 -7.19
N GLN A 157 21.28 1.56 -6.87
CA GLN A 157 19.95 1.45 -7.47
C GLN A 157 19.84 2.33 -8.71
N ASN A 158 19.33 1.77 -9.81
CA ASN A 158 19.02 2.52 -11.02
C ASN A 158 17.51 2.81 -11.09
N PRO A 159 17.08 4.08 -11.21
CA PRO A 159 15.67 4.46 -11.24
C PRO A 159 15.08 4.23 -12.63
N THR A 160 14.89 2.96 -13.01
CA THR A 160 14.43 2.56 -14.34
C THR A 160 12.91 2.50 -14.48
N GLY A 161 12.15 2.67 -13.40
CA GLY A 161 10.69 2.63 -13.45
C GLY A 161 10.07 3.67 -14.39
N GLU A 162 8.98 3.29 -15.02
CA GLU A 162 8.18 4.14 -15.91
C GLU A 162 6.86 4.57 -15.26
N VAL A 163 6.31 5.68 -15.74
CA VAL A 163 4.97 6.14 -15.36
C VAL A 163 4.10 6.11 -16.61
N LEU A 164 3.12 5.21 -16.63
CA LEU A 164 2.37 4.83 -17.82
C LEU A 164 0.87 5.00 -17.56
N GLN A 165 0.14 5.53 -18.54
CA GLN A 165 -1.32 5.61 -18.43
C GLN A 165 -1.92 4.22 -18.73
N GLU A 166 -2.90 3.80 -17.93
CA GLU A 166 -3.71 2.61 -18.24
C GLU A 166 -4.62 2.89 -19.44
N LYS A 167 -4.75 1.89 -20.33
CA LYS A 167 -5.63 1.96 -21.50
C LYS A 167 -7.05 1.52 -21.15
#